data_AF-A0A5J4L456-F1
#
_entry.id   AF-A0A5J4L456-F1
#
_cell.length_a   1.000
_cell.length_b   1.000
_cell.length_c   1.000
_cell.angle_alpha   90.00
_cell.angle_beta   90.00
_cell.angle_gamma   90.00
#
_symmetry.space_group_name_H-M   'P 1'
#
loop_
_entity.id
_entity.type
_entity.pdbx_description
1 polymer ?
#
loop_
_entity_poly.entity_id
_entity_poly.type
_entity_poly.pdbx_seq_one_letter_code
_entity_poly.pdbx_strand_id
1 'polypeptide(L)'
;MTLLNLLNYELSWHDREKWDKAIHLLKIFLSAHHEEIAHVRDLARIIRFRIDEIDAFIQQNTSIVCPHCERVCCINRHGYYDYEDLIYIHTLGLKPPIYKEDLSDADPCQFLSEFGCTIQRAVRPFRCNWYFCNALLEHIEQGPAKPYRTFIRQLDEILELRKEMLDEFFRILKTNFLHSLSS
;
A
#
# COMPACT_ATOMS: atom_id res chain seq x y z
N MET A 1 -0.74 23.71 -9.53
CA MET A 1 -1.38 22.56 -8.86
C MET A 1 -0.40 22.04 -7.82
N THR A 2 -0.80 22.02 -6.54
CA THR A 2 0.08 21.65 -5.41
C THR A 2 0.06 20.15 -5.16
N LEU A 3 1.00 19.65 -4.35
CA LEU A 3 0.99 18.26 -3.89
C LEU A 3 -0.33 17.92 -3.19
N LEU A 4 -0.78 18.81 -2.29
CA LEU A 4 -2.07 18.65 -1.60
C LEU A 4 -3.24 18.49 -2.58
N ASN A 5 -3.28 19.27 -3.65
CA ASN A 5 -4.33 19.13 -4.65
C ASN A 5 -4.24 17.78 -5.37
N LEU A 6 -3.05 17.34 -5.78
CA LEU A 6 -2.87 16.07 -6.49
C LEU A 6 -3.23 14.85 -5.65
N LEU A 7 -2.97 14.90 -4.33
CA LEU A 7 -3.31 13.83 -3.40
C LEU A 7 -4.79 13.84 -2.99
N ASN A 8 -5.51 14.95 -3.19
CA ASN A 8 -6.95 15.07 -2.90
C ASN A 8 -7.85 14.64 -4.10
N TYR A 9 -7.27 14.40 -5.29
CA TYR A 9 -7.99 13.83 -6.43
C TYR A 9 -7.78 12.31 -6.48
N GLU A 10 -8.67 11.58 -7.17
CA GLU A 10 -8.45 10.15 -7.51
C GLU A 10 -7.22 10.03 -8.43
N LEU A 11 -6.02 10.03 -7.82
CA LEU A 11 -4.76 9.80 -8.50
C LEU A 11 -4.79 8.39 -9.09
N SER A 12 -4.60 8.30 -10.40
CA SER A 12 -4.64 7.05 -11.14
C SER A 12 -3.35 6.87 -11.92
N TRP A 13 -2.83 5.65 -11.95
CA TRP A 13 -1.71 5.28 -12.82
C TRP A 13 -2.02 5.57 -14.30
N HIS A 14 -3.29 5.44 -14.71
CA HIS A 14 -3.71 5.70 -16.09
C HIS A 14 -3.59 7.19 -16.49
N ASP A 15 -3.53 8.11 -15.51
CA ASP A 15 -3.21 9.53 -15.73
C ASP A 15 -1.73 9.77 -15.44
N ARG A 16 -0.87 9.40 -16.40
CA ARG A 16 0.59 9.43 -16.25
C ARG A 16 1.14 10.82 -15.93
N GLU A 17 0.53 11.87 -16.48
CA GLU A 17 0.93 13.24 -16.20
C GLU A 17 0.74 13.58 -14.72
N LYS A 18 -0.45 13.32 -14.17
CA LYS A 18 -0.70 13.56 -12.74
C LYS A 18 0.12 12.63 -11.84
N TRP A 19 0.28 11.37 -12.24
CA TRP A 19 1.06 10.38 -11.52
C TRP A 19 2.52 10.81 -11.33
N ASP A 20 3.22 11.09 -12.42
CA ASP A 20 4.64 11.44 -12.40
C ASP A 20 4.85 12.77 -11.68
N LYS A 21 3.92 13.72 -11.84
CA LYS A 21 3.94 15.00 -11.13
C LYS A 21 3.72 14.85 -9.63
N ALA A 22 2.80 13.98 -9.20
CA ALA A 22 2.56 13.69 -7.79
C ALA A 22 3.81 13.07 -7.14
N ILE A 23 4.42 12.09 -7.79
CA ILE A 23 5.67 11.47 -7.34
C ILE A 23 6.80 12.50 -7.23
N HIS A 24 6.95 13.36 -8.23
CA HIS A 24 7.98 14.39 -8.23
C HIS A 24 7.82 15.37 -7.05
N LEU A 25 6.61 15.90 -6.87
CA LEU A 25 6.30 16.83 -5.78
C LEU A 25 6.42 16.17 -4.40
N LEU A 26 6.01 14.91 -4.27
CA LEU A 26 6.16 14.14 -3.04
C LEU A 26 7.63 13.97 -2.66
N LYS A 27 8.51 13.64 -3.62
CA LYS A 27 9.95 13.54 -3.37
C LYS A 27 10.56 14.87 -2.93
N ILE A 28 10.20 15.98 -3.57
CA ILE A 28 10.64 17.31 -3.16
C ILE A 28 10.21 17.60 -1.73
N PHE A 29 8.93 17.36 -1.42
CA PHE A 29 8.37 17.60 -0.09
C PHE A 29 9.09 16.78 0.99
N LEU A 30 9.24 15.47 0.79
CA LEU A 30 9.92 14.59 1.76
C LEU A 30 11.39 14.97 1.95
N SER A 31 12.06 15.50 0.92
CA SER A 31 13.43 15.98 1.03
C SER A 31 13.54 17.32 1.76
N ALA A 32 12.61 18.25 1.51
CA ALA A 32 12.61 19.58 2.12
C ALA A 32 12.25 19.54 3.61
N HIS A 33 11.38 18.60 4.00
CA HIS A 33 10.84 18.47 5.36
C HIS A 33 11.41 17.26 6.11
N HIS A 34 12.64 16.84 5.81
CA HIS A 34 13.23 15.58 6.26
C HIS A 34 13.14 15.33 7.78
N GLU A 35 13.32 16.37 8.59
CA GLU A 35 13.22 16.33 10.05
C GLU A 35 11.77 16.28 10.54
N GLU A 36 10.89 17.11 9.96
CA GLU A 36 9.46 17.15 10.32
C GLU A 36 8.77 15.81 10.04
N ILE A 37 9.17 15.10 8.97
CA ILE A 37 8.61 13.79 8.61
C ILE A 37 9.24 12.61 9.36
N ALA A 38 10.14 12.84 10.33
CA ALA A 38 10.85 11.76 11.01
C ALA A 38 9.88 10.76 11.66
N HIS A 39 8.82 11.25 12.31
CA HIS A 39 7.82 10.40 12.93
C HIS A 39 7.00 9.59 11.90
N VAL A 40 6.60 10.22 10.78
CA VAL A 40 5.94 9.53 9.65
C VAL A 40 6.82 8.37 9.14
N ARG A 41 8.13 8.59 9.07
CA ARG A 41 9.10 7.57 8.66
C ARG A 41 9.19 6.41 9.64
N ASP A 42 9.14 6.68 10.93
CA ASP A 42 9.17 5.64 11.95
C ASP A 42 7.87 4.82 11.93
N LEU A 43 6.70 5.46 11.78
CA LEU A 43 5.43 4.77 11.58
C LEU A 43 5.47 3.87 10.33
N ALA A 44 5.97 4.39 9.18
CA ALA A 44 6.12 3.59 7.97
C ALA A 44 7.02 2.36 8.16
N ARG A 45 8.11 2.49 8.93
CA ARG A 45 9.01 1.36 9.25
C ARG A 45 8.32 0.33 10.14
N ILE A 46 7.53 0.75 11.12
CA ILE A 46 6.77 -0.15 11.99
C ILE A 46 5.70 -0.88 11.17
N ILE A 47 4.96 -0.17 10.31
CA ILE A 47 3.99 -0.79 9.38
C ILE A 47 4.65 -1.86 8.54
N ARG A 48 5.81 -1.56 7.93
CA ARG A 48 6.58 -2.54 7.15
C ARG A 48 6.89 -3.78 7.98
N PHE A 49 7.44 -3.59 9.17
CA PHE A 49 7.76 -4.69 10.08
C PHE A 49 6.54 -5.54 10.42
N ARG A 50 5.40 -4.91 10.74
CA ARG A 50 4.14 -5.62 11.04
C ARG A 50 3.59 -6.38 9.83
N ILE A 51 3.69 -5.83 8.63
CA ILE A 51 3.29 -6.55 7.41
C ILE A 51 4.18 -7.77 7.18
N ASP A 52 5.49 -7.65 7.40
CA ASP A 52 6.42 -8.77 7.30
C ASP A 52 6.09 -9.87 8.35
N GLU A 53 5.64 -9.51 9.56
CA GLU A 53 5.21 -10.50 10.59
C GLU A 53 3.98 -11.32 10.18
N ILE A 54 3.04 -10.76 9.41
CA ILE A 54 1.83 -11.47 8.95
C ILE A 54 2.03 -12.19 7.61
N ASP A 55 3.15 -11.96 6.91
CA ASP A 55 3.39 -12.51 5.58
C ASP A 55 3.34 -14.04 5.55
N ALA A 56 4.03 -14.69 6.49
CA ALA A 56 4.07 -16.15 6.57
C ALA A 56 2.67 -16.76 6.76
N PHE A 57 1.84 -16.14 7.60
CA PHE A 57 0.46 -16.59 7.81
C PHE A 57 -0.36 -16.48 6.52
N ILE A 58 -0.30 -15.34 5.83
CA ILE A 58 -1.03 -15.17 4.58
C ILE A 58 -0.50 -16.12 3.51
N GLN A 59 0.82 -16.25 3.38
CA GLN A 59 1.47 -17.11 2.38
C GLN A 59 1.06 -18.58 2.58
N GLN A 60 1.08 -19.07 3.82
CA GLN A 60 0.65 -20.44 4.14
C GLN A 60 -0.76 -20.71 3.64
N ASN A 61 -1.73 -19.83 3.95
CA ASN A 61 -3.12 -20.03 3.54
C ASN A 61 -3.31 -19.86 2.01
N THR A 62 -2.68 -18.85 1.42
CA THR A 62 -2.78 -18.61 -0.04
C THR A 62 -2.15 -19.73 -0.87
N SER A 63 -1.08 -20.38 -0.39
CA SER A 63 -0.45 -21.51 -1.09
C SER A 63 -1.35 -22.74 -1.19
N ILE A 64 -2.37 -22.84 -0.33
CA ILE A 64 -3.35 -23.92 -0.34
C ILE A 64 -4.56 -23.53 -1.21
N VAL A 65 -5.07 -22.30 -1.04
CA VAL A 65 -6.32 -21.87 -1.69
C VAL A 65 -6.10 -21.41 -3.13
N CYS A 66 -5.11 -20.56 -3.38
CA CYS A 66 -4.95 -19.85 -4.65
C CYS A 66 -4.67 -20.76 -5.86
N PRO A 67 -3.89 -21.86 -5.77
CA PRO A 67 -3.67 -22.75 -6.91
C PRO A 67 -4.93 -23.41 -7.47
N HIS A 68 -6.02 -23.42 -6.70
CA HIS A 68 -7.30 -24.03 -7.07
C HIS A 68 -8.40 -22.99 -7.36
N CYS A 69 -8.07 -21.69 -7.41
CA CYS A 69 -9.07 -20.65 -7.68
C CYS A 69 -9.50 -20.65 -9.15
N GLU A 70 -10.80 -20.86 -9.40
CA GLU A 70 -11.39 -20.70 -10.74
C GLU A 70 -11.46 -19.23 -11.19
N ARG A 71 -11.58 -18.30 -10.23
CA ARG A 71 -11.64 -16.86 -10.46
C ARG A 71 -10.54 -16.17 -9.66
N VAL A 72 -9.48 -15.78 -10.34
CA VAL A 72 -8.32 -15.11 -9.74
C VAL A 72 -8.72 -13.69 -9.28
N CYS A 73 -8.64 -13.43 -7.97
CA CYS A 73 -8.94 -12.11 -7.41
C CYS A 73 -7.77 -11.12 -7.53
N CYS A 74 -6.56 -11.62 -7.79
CA CYS A 74 -5.36 -10.84 -8.09
C CYS A 74 -5.40 -10.34 -9.54
N ILE A 75 -6.26 -9.36 -9.82
CA ILE A 75 -6.35 -8.68 -11.12
C ILE A 75 -5.44 -7.44 -11.19
N ASN A 76 -5.13 -7.01 -12.40
CA ASN A 76 -4.17 -5.93 -12.66
C ASN A 76 -4.54 -4.60 -12.01
N ARG A 77 -5.84 -4.25 -11.99
CA ARG A 77 -6.33 -3.04 -11.31
C ARG A 77 -5.90 -2.95 -9.85
N HIS A 78 -5.85 -4.08 -9.14
CA HIS A 78 -5.47 -4.11 -7.73
C HIS A 78 -3.96 -3.95 -7.51
N GLY A 79 -3.15 -4.12 -8.56
CA GLY A 79 -1.69 -4.00 -8.50
C GLY A 79 -1.18 -2.57 -8.55
N TYR A 80 -2.02 -1.59 -8.92
CA TYR A 80 -1.65 -0.18 -8.95
C TYR A 80 -1.73 0.43 -7.55
N TYR A 81 -0.71 1.21 -7.19
CA TYR A 81 -0.74 2.03 -5.98
C TYR A 81 -1.76 3.16 -6.10
N ASP A 82 -2.34 3.53 -4.97
CA ASP A 82 -3.00 4.80 -4.78
C ASP A 82 -2.04 5.86 -4.20
N TYR A 83 -2.57 7.04 -3.87
CA TYR A 83 -1.76 8.12 -3.32
C TYR A 83 -1.23 7.81 -1.91
N GLU A 84 -1.96 7.04 -1.10
CA GLU A 84 -1.54 6.65 0.24
C GLU A 84 -0.37 5.67 0.18
N ASP A 85 -0.43 4.74 -0.77
CA ASP A 85 0.65 3.81 -1.08
C ASP A 85 1.91 4.55 -1.54
N LEU A 86 1.76 5.60 -2.37
CA LEU A 86 2.89 6.43 -2.78
C LEU A 86 3.52 7.17 -1.59
N ILE A 87 2.71 7.72 -0.67
CA ILE A 87 3.21 8.35 0.57
C ILE A 87 4.02 7.34 1.38
N TYR A 88 3.47 6.15 1.63
CA TYR A 88 4.12 5.10 2.40
C TYR A 88 5.45 4.65 1.77
N ILE A 89 5.46 4.34 0.47
CA ILE A 89 6.64 3.82 -0.24
C ILE A 89 7.74 4.87 -0.33
N HIS A 90 7.42 6.11 -0.65
CA HIS A 90 8.43 7.17 -0.73
C HIS A 90 8.94 7.59 0.65
N THR A 91 8.12 7.54 1.70
CA THR A 91 8.56 7.75 3.08
C THR A 91 9.61 6.72 3.51
N LEU A 92 9.44 5.46 3.07
CA LEU A 92 10.44 4.40 3.28
C LEU A 92 11.71 4.55 2.43
N GLY A 93 11.78 5.55 1.54
CA GLY A 93 12.87 5.70 0.58
C GLY A 93 12.85 4.65 -0.54
N LEU A 94 11.73 3.96 -0.73
CA LEU A 94 11.52 2.96 -1.76
C LEU A 94 10.96 3.59 -3.04
N LYS A 95 10.89 2.78 -4.10
CA LYS A 95 10.32 3.16 -5.40
C LYS A 95 9.12 2.25 -5.69
N PRO A 96 8.05 2.79 -6.29
CA PRO A 96 6.98 1.96 -6.85
C PRO A 96 7.53 0.98 -7.89
N PRO A 97 6.87 -0.18 -8.08
CA PRO A 97 7.24 -1.11 -9.14
C PRO A 97 7.08 -0.46 -10.52
N ILE A 98 7.76 -1.03 -11.52
CA ILE A 98 7.57 -0.65 -12.91
C ILE A 98 6.31 -1.36 -13.42
N TYR A 99 5.34 -0.58 -13.86
CA TYR A 99 4.11 -1.09 -14.45
C TYR A 99 4.27 -1.25 -15.96
N LYS A 100 3.79 -2.36 -16.51
CA LYS A 100 3.60 -2.58 -17.94
C LYS A 100 2.43 -1.74 -18.44
N GLU A 101 2.60 -1.19 -19.63
CA GLU A 101 1.56 -0.45 -20.34
C GLU A 101 0.65 -1.41 -21.13
N ASP A 102 -0.51 -0.92 -21.55
CA ASP A 102 -1.48 -1.63 -22.41
C ASP A 102 -2.06 -2.94 -21.85
N LEU A 103 -2.03 -3.13 -20.53
CA LEU A 103 -2.73 -4.24 -19.86
C LEU A 103 -4.13 -3.82 -19.43
N SER A 104 -5.10 -4.73 -19.59
CA SER A 104 -6.45 -4.49 -19.08
C SER A 104 -6.45 -4.55 -17.56
N ASP A 105 -7.26 -3.69 -16.93
CA ASP A 105 -7.51 -3.70 -15.49
C ASP A 105 -8.05 -5.05 -14.98
N ALA A 106 -8.75 -5.78 -15.85
CA ALA A 106 -9.36 -7.08 -15.56
C ALA A 106 -8.42 -8.28 -15.82
N ASP A 107 -7.27 -8.08 -16.47
CA ASP A 107 -6.30 -9.15 -16.69
C ASP A 107 -5.72 -9.63 -15.35
N PRO A 108 -5.17 -10.86 -15.29
CA PRO A 108 -4.36 -11.27 -14.16
C PRO A 108 -3.29 -10.23 -13.84
N CYS A 109 -3.05 -9.98 -12.55
CA CYS A 109 -2.10 -8.98 -12.12
C CYS A 109 -0.72 -9.23 -12.73
N GLN A 110 -0.12 -8.19 -13.30
CA GLN A 110 1.20 -8.26 -13.96
C GLN A 110 2.35 -8.72 -13.05
N PHE A 111 2.14 -8.70 -11.73
CA PHE A 111 3.08 -9.16 -10.72
C PHE A 111 2.74 -10.57 -10.19
N LEU A 112 1.68 -11.22 -10.66
CA LEU A 112 1.33 -12.58 -10.28
C LEU A 112 2.15 -13.59 -11.09
N SER A 113 2.80 -14.52 -10.40
CA SER A 113 3.52 -15.66 -10.97
C SER A 113 2.94 -16.98 -10.46
N GLU A 114 3.43 -18.10 -10.98
CA GLU A 114 3.07 -19.45 -10.50
C GLU A 114 3.41 -19.66 -9.01
N PHE A 115 4.37 -18.91 -8.47
CA PHE A 115 4.78 -18.96 -7.06
C PHE A 115 4.13 -17.87 -6.21
N GLY A 116 3.12 -17.16 -6.74
CA GLY A 116 2.48 -16.03 -6.11
C GLY A 116 3.03 -14.69 -6.59
N CYS A 117 2.77 -13.61 -5.84
CA CYS A 117 3.15 -12.27 -6.25
C CYS A 117 4.66 -12.02 -6.14
N THR A 118 5.26 -11.47 -7.20
CA THR A 118 6.70 -11.17 -7.30
C THR A 118 7.14 -9.95 -6.49
N ILE A 119 6.20 -9.13 -6.00
CA ILE A 119 6.48 -8.01 -5.09
C ILE A 119 6.45 -8.51 -3.64
N GLN A 120 7.44 -8.12 -2.84
CA GLN A 120 7.44 -8.38 -1.38
C GLN A 120 6.19 -7.80 -0.74
N ARG A 121 5.55 -8.53 0.18
CA ARG A 121 4.26 -8.17 0.75
C ARG A 121 4.18 -6.74 1.31
N ALA A 122 5.18 -6.32 2.09
CA ALA A 122 5.25 -4.96 2.65
C ALA A 122 5.46 -3.84 1.63
N VAL A 123 5.72 -4.18 0.36
CA VAL A 123 5.85 -3.26 -0.79
C VAL A 123 4.65 -3.39 -1.73
N ARG A 124 3.70 -4.30 -1.50
CA ARG A 124 2.47 -4.37 -2.32
C ARG A 124 1.56 -3.16 -2.03
N PRO A 125 0.65 -2.80 -2.95
CA PRO A 125 -0.41 -1.84 -2.65
C PRO A 125 -1.14 -2.26 -1.36
N PHE A 126 -1.56 -1.33 -0.52
CA PHE A 126 -2.12 -1.68 0.79
C PHE A 126 -3.35 -2.57 0.69
N ARG A 127 -4.16 -2.37 -0.35
CA ARG A 127 -5.31 -3.24 -0.67
C ARG A 127 -4.92 -4.72 -0.79
N CYS A 128 -3.74 -5.04 -1.33
CA CYS A 128 -3.26 -6.43 -1.45
C CYS A 128 -2.91 -7.09 -0.10
N ASN A 129 -2.87 -6.31 0.98
CA ASN A 129 -2.65 -6.78 2.34
C ASN A 129 -3.94 -6.88 3.15
N TRP A 130 -5.01 -6.23 2.71
CA TRP A 130 -6.29 -6.16 3.43
C TRP A 130 -7.44 -6.91 2.73
N TYR A 131 -7.36 -7.13 1.42
CA TYR A 131 -8.38 -7.85 0.68
C TYR A 131 -8.13 -9.37 0.73
N PHE A 132 -9.12 -10.10 1.24
CA PHE A 132 -9.18 -11.57 1.24
C PHE A 132 -10.46 -12.02 0.54
N CYS A 133 -10.37 -12.94 -0.43
CA CYS A 133 -11.55 -13.49 -1.08
C CYS A 133 -12.28 -14.49 -0.15
N ASN A 134 -13.56 -14.74 -0.41
CA ASN A 134 -14.38 -15.64 0.41
C ASN A 134 -13.76 -17.02 0.60
N ALA A 135 -13.24 -17.63 -0.46
CA ALA A 135 -12.59 -18.95 -0.38
C ALA A 135 -11.38 -18.96 0.57
N LEU A 136 -10.61 -17.86 0.61
CA LEU A 136 -9.48 -17.72 1.52
C LEU A 136 -9.91 -17.47 2.95
N LEU A 137 -10.94 -16.64 3.16
CA LEU A 137 -11.53 -16.40 4.48
C LEU A 137 -12.12 -17.68 5.06
N GLU A 138 -12.92 -18.43 4.29
CA GLU A 138 -13.49 -19.72 4.69
C GLU A 138 -12.40 -20.72 5.11
N HIS A 139 -11.31 -20.81 4.33
CA HIS A 139 -10.18 -21.68 4.67
C HIS A 139 -9.50 -21.28 5.99
N ILE A 140 -9.27 -19.98 6.18
CA ILE A 140 -8.65 -19.45 7.41
C ILE A 140 -9.55 -19.69 8.63
N GLU A 141 -10.85 -19.44 8.49
CA GLU A 141 -11.84 -19.58 9.57
C GLU A 141 -12.06 -21.04 10.01
N GLN A 142 -11.92 -21.99 9.08
CA GLN A 142 -11.94 -23.43 9.38
C GLN A 142 -10.65 -23.92 10.05
N GLY A 143 -9.59 -23.12 10.01
CA GLY A 143 -8.31 -23.41 10.64
C GLY A 143 -8.29 -23.21 12.16
N PRO A 144 -7.11 -23.32 12.80
CA PRO A 144 -6.97 -23.10 14.23
C PRO A 144 -7.33 -21.66 14.63
N ALA A 145 -8.27 -21.52 15.57
CA ALA A 145 -8.82 -20.21 15.94
C ALA A 145 -7.80 -19.24 16.57
N LYS A 146 -6.73 -19.74 17.21
CA LYS A 146 -5.70 -18.90 17.84
C LYS A 146 -4.87 -18.11 16.81
N PRO A 147 -4.22 -18.75 15.81
CA PRO A 147 -3.58 -18.04 14.70
C PRO A 147 -4.46 -16.99 14.01
N TYR A 148 -5.72 -17.32 13.72
CA TYR A 148 -6.65 -16.37 13.09
C TYR A 148 -6.88 -15.12 13.95
N ARG A 149 -7.17 -15.27 15.25
CA ARG A 149 -7.33 -14.12 16.15
C ARG A 149 -6.05 -13.28 16.27
N THR A 150 -4.88 -13.94 16.30
CA THR A 150 -3.60 -13.24 16.31
C THR A 150 -3.41 -12.42 15.03
N PHE A 151 -3.72 -13.01 13.88
CA PHE A 151 -3.66 -12.36 12.57
C PHE A 151 -4.59 -11.13 12.50
N ILE A 152 -5.86 -11.28 12.88
CA ILE A 152 -6.81 -10.14 12.89
C ILE A 152 -6.31 -8.99 13.76
N ARG A 153 -5.83 -9.28 14.98
CA ARG A 153 -5.27 -8.25 15.86
C ARG A 153 -4.07 -7.52 15.25
N GLN A 154 -3.15 -8.25 14.60
CA GLN A 154 -2.00 -7.64 13.92
C GLN A 154 -2.44 -6.80 12.73
N LEU A 155 -3.46 -7.27 12.00
CA LEU A 155 -4.01 -6.60 10.85
C LEU A 155 -4.73 -5.28 11.26
N ASP A 156 -5.47 -5.27 12.37
CA ASP A 156 -6.04 -4.07 12.97
C ASP A 156 -4.96 -3.07 13.42
N GLU A 157 -3.88 -3.55 14.05
CA GLU A 157 -2.73 -2.71 14.45
C GLU A 157 -2.09 -2.02 13.24
N ILE A 158 -1.96 -2.73 12.10
CA ILE A 158 -1.44 -2.16 10.85
C ILE A 158 -2.35 -1.04 10.32
N LEU A 159 -3.68 -1.20 10.40
CA LEU A 159 -4.62 -0.15 9.98
C LEU A 159 -4.47 1.11 10.81
N GLU A 160 -4.44 0.99 12.13
CA GLU A 160 -4.32 2.15 13.02
C GLU A 160 -3.00 2.88 12.79
N LEU A 161 -1.88 2.13 12.67
CA LEU A 161 -0.58 2.71 12.33
C LEU A 161 -0.59 3.42 10.98
N ARG A 162 -1.23 2.82 9.95
CA ARG A 162 -1.34 3.47 8.63
C ARG A 162 -2.14 4.75 8.70
N LYS A 163 -3.26 4.73 9.42
CA LYS A 163 -4.09 5.92 9.62
C LYS A 163 -3.30 7.02 10.32
N GLU A 164 -2.60 6.70 11.41
CA GLU A 164 -1.74 7.64 12.14
C GLU A 164 -0.65 8.22 11.24
N MET A 165 0.01 7.38 10.44
CA MET A 165 1.04 7.81 9.49
C MET A 165 0.49 8.83 8.47
N LEU A 166 -0.68 8.55 7.91
CA LEU A 166 -1.33 9.41 6.91
C LEU A 166 -1.81 10.72 7.55
N ASP A 167 -2.45 10.65 8.72
CA ASP A 167 -2.92 11.83 9.46
C ASP A 167 -1.76 12.78 9.78
N GLU A 168 -0.64 12.23 10.25
CA GLU A 168 0.58 13.00 10.54
C GLU A 168 1.19 13.62 9.28
N PHE A 169 1.31 12.83 8.19
CA PHE A 169 1.79 13.35 6.91
C PHE A 169 0.94 14.52 6.41
N PHE A 170 -0.39 14.37 6.42
CA PHE A 170 -1.29 15.41 5.95
C PHE A 170 -1.33 16.63 6.88
N ARG A 171 -1.12 16.46 8.19
CA ARG A 171 -0.95 17.56 9.13
C ARG A 171 0.27 18.41 8.74
N ILE A 172 1.44 17.79 8.55
CA ILE A 172 2.67 18.48 8.16
C ILE A 172 2.51 19.15 6.80
N LEU A 173 1.90 18.46 5.82
CA LEU A 173 1.66 19.00 4.48
C LEU A 173 0.76 20.25 4.51
N LYS A 174 -0.33 20.23 5.29
CA LYS A 174 -1.26 21.36 5.42
C LYS A 174 -0.62 22.55 6.12
N THR A 175 0.12 22.32 7.21
CA THR A 175 0.84 23.39 7.92
C THR A 175 1.80 24.11 6.99
N ASN A 176 2.61 23.38 6.24
CA ASN A 176 3.58 23.96 5.30
C ASN A 176 2.91 24.65 4.09
N PHE A 177 1.77 24.13 3.62
CA PHE A 177 0.99 24.81 2.58
C PHE A 177 0.45 26.17 3.04
N LEU A 178 -0.08 26.26 4.26
CA LEU A 178 -0.61 27.51 4.82
C LEU A 178 0.47 28.58 5.02
N HIS A 179 1.68 28.19 5.44
CA HIS A 179 2.82 29.09 5.55
C HIS A 179 3.23 29.67 4.19
N SER A 180 3.19 28.87 3.12
CA SER A 180 3.54 29.32 1.76
C SER A 180 2.56 30.32 1.14
N LEU A 181 1.32 30.41 1.64
CA LEU A 181 0.32 31.39 1.19
C LEU A 181 0.34 32.69 2.00
N SER A 182 1.01 32.68 3.16
CA SER A 182 1.09 33.81 4.09
C SER A 182 2.41 34.59 3.98
N SER A 183 3.27 34.18 3.06
CA SER A 183 4.61 34.73 2.77
C SER A 183 4.62 35.33 1.37
#